data_AF-A0A822H0T6-F1
#
_entry.id   AF-A0A822H0T6-F1
#
_cell.length_a   1.000
_cell.length_b   1.000
_cell.length_c   1.000
_cell.angle_alpha   90.00
_cell.angle_beta   90.00
_cell.angle_gamma   90.00
#
_symmetry.space_group_name_H-M   'P 1'
#
loop_
_entity.id
_entity.type
_entity.pdbx_description
1 polymer ?
#
loop_
_entity_poly.entity_id
_entity_poly.type
_entity_poly.pdbx_seq_one_letter_code
_entity_poly.pdbx_strand_id
1 'polypeptide(L)'
;DNGRFVGDYVNDIRRLFHHNGGIVDWNDRYESKYMNIADLADLDQINAEVHHLLRESLDVWLQHDIDGIRLDAIKHMTRGWQTSLVDQVNSSPTPMFVFGEWYMGNFDNPLLNKALRFFSQSGISQLDFLLNRALRDAFLYTIIHSMN
;
A
#
# COMPACT_ATOMS: atom_id res chain seq x y z
N ASP A 1 -15.92 -7.55 11.29
CA ASP A 1 -16.72 -8.60 10.62
C ASP A 1 -18.17 -8.10 10.48
N ASN A 2 -18.55 -7.58 9.31
CA ASN A 2 -19.90 -7.04 9.05
C ASN A 2 -20.41 -6.06 10.13
N GLY A 3 -19.54 -5.13 10.55
CA GLY A 3 -19.84 -4.15 11.61
C GLY A 3 -19.65 -4.66 13.05
N ARG A 4 -19.34 -5.95 13.26
CA ARG A 4 -18.96 -6.49 14.56
C ARG A 4 -17.51 -6.16 14.91
N PHE A 5 -17.30 -5.71 16.15
CA PHE A 5 -15.98 -5.50 16.73
C PHE A 5 -15.18 -6.82 16.81
N VAL A 6 -13.95 -6.78 16.30
CA VAL A 6 -13.05 -7.95 16.20
C VAL A 6 -11.92 -7.85 17.23
N GLY A 7 -11.35 -6.67 17.40
CA GLY A 7 -10.30 -6.40 18.37
C GLY A 7 -9.77 -4.96 18.26
N ASP A 8 -8.91 -4.60 19.21
CA ASP A 8 -8.22 -3.31 19.29
C ASP A 8 -6.73 -3.52 19.55
N TYR A 9 -5.93 -2.48 19.33
CA TYR A 9 -4.47 -2.54 19.48
C TYR A 9 -4.00 -2.73 20.93
N VAL A 10 -4.76 -2.23 21.92
CA VAL A 10 -4.33 -2.23 23.32
C VAL A 10 -4.44 -3.62 23.94
N ASN A 11 -5.52 -4.33 23.63
CA ASN A 11 -5.80 -5.67 24.16
C ASN A 11 -5.77 -6.73 23.06
N ASP A 12 -4.72 -6.71 22.23
CA ASP A 12 -4.61 -7.56 21.04
C ASP A 12 -4.23 -9.02 21.36
N ILE A 13 -5.12 -9.72 22.08
CA ILE A 13 -4.96 -11.14 22.45
C ILE A 13 -4.94 -12.04 21.19
N ARG A 14 -5.59 -11.59 20.12
CA ARG A 14 -5.72 -12.31 18.84
C ARG A 14 -4.57 -12.06 17.87
N ARG A 15 -3.63 -11.16 18.21
CA ARG A 15 -2.48 -10.78 17.40
C ARG A 15 -2.91 -10.32 16.00
N LEU A 16 -3.93 -9.47 15.95
CA LEU A 16 -4.46 -8.85 14.74
C LEU A 16 -3.52 -7.76 14.21
N PHE A 17 -2.66 -7.22 15.07
CA PHE A 17 -1.74 -6.15 14.73
C PHE A 17 -0.29 -6.53 15.03
N HIS A 18 0.64 -5.89 14.33
CA HIS A 18 2.05 -5.95 14.68
C HIS A 18 2.34 -5.10 15.93
N HIS A 19 3.13 -5.67 16.84
CA HIS A 19 3.61 -5.01 18.07
C HIS A 19 5.13 -4.78 18.02
N ASN A 20 5.62 -4.40 16.85
CA ASN A 20 7.06 -4.28 16.58
C ASN A 20 7.60 -2.84 16.75
N GLY A 21 6.77 -1.90 17.21
CA GLY A 21 7.10 -0.48 17.27
C GLY A 21 6.83 0.25 15.95
N GLY A 22 7.24 1.52 15.86
CA GLY A 22 7.09 2.34 14.66
C GLY A 22 8.35 2.33 13.78
N ILE A 23 8.15 2.52 12.48
CA ILE A 23 9.25 2.61 11.49
C ILE A 23 10.22 3.73 11.88
N VAL A 24 11.51 3.40 11.93
CA VAL A 24 12.61 4.35 12.13
C VAL A 24 13.40 4.51 10.83
N ASP A 25 13.75 3.40 10.18
CA ASP A 25 14.36 3.38 8.84
C ASP A 25 13.34 3.04 7.76
N TRP A 26 12.87 4.08 7.07
CA TRP A 26 11.94 3.97 5.95
C TRP A 26 12.49 3.23 4.73
N ASN A 27 13.79 2.93 4.70
CA ASN A 27 14.42 2.12 3.65
C ASN A 27 14.65 0.66 4.06
N ASP A 28 14.50 0.35 5.35
CA ASP A 28 14.59 -1.02 5.80
C ASP A 28 13.36 -1.83 5.36
N ARG A 29 13.62 -3.06 4.90
CA ARG A 29 12.58 -3.91 4.31
C ARG A 29 11.68 -4.57 5.32
N TYR A 30 12.21 -4.83 6.51
CA TYR A 30 11.47 -5.43 7.60
C TYR A 30 10.63 -4.34 8.25
N GLU A 31 11.24 -3.21 8.62
CA GLU A 31 10.54 -2.10 9.25
C GLU A 31 9.40 -1.62 8.37
N SER A 32 9.66 -1.38 7.08
CA SER A 32 8.63 -0.88 6.18
C SER A 32 7.38 -1.76 6.10
N LYS A 33 7.45 -3.06 6.42
CA LYS A 33 6.36 -4.04 6.20
C LYS A 33 5.72 -4.63 7.45
N TYR A 34 6.39 -4.51 8.58
CA TYR A 34 6.02 -5.22 9.80
C TYR A 34 6.05 -4.30 11.03
N MET A 35 6.22 -2.99 10.84
CA MET A 35 6.19 -1.99 11.91
C MET A 35 5.15 -0.91 11.58
N ASN A 36 4.71 -0.21 12.62
CA ASN A 36 3.68 0.82 12.50
C ASN A 36 4.14 1.98 11.62
N ILE A 37 3.26 2.40 10.71
CA ILE A 37 3.40 3.69 10.01
C ILE A 37 2.97 4.77 10.99
N ALA A 38 3.94 5.52 11.52
CA ALA A 38 3.69 6.48 12.60
C ALA A 38 2.98 5.81 13.80
N ASP A 39 1.82 6.32 14.21
CA ASP A 39 0.98 5.79 15.29
C ASP A 39 -0.16 4.88 14.80
N LEU A 40 -0.19 4.55 13.51
CA LEU A 40 -1.18 3.65 12.94
C LEU A 40 -0.91 2.20 13.37
N ALA A 41 -1.92 1.57 13.97
CA ALA A 41 -1.90 0.15 14.31
C ALA A 41 -1.80 -0.72 13.05
N ASP A 42 -0.63 -1.30 12.81
CA ASP A 42 -0.37 -2.06 11.59
C ASP A 42 -1.01 -3.45 11.64
N LEU A 43 -1.92 -3.75 10.70
CA LEU A 43 -2.62 -5.04 10.64
C LEU A 43 -1.67 -6.16 10.21
N ASP A 44 -1.63 -7.28 10.93
CA ASP A 44 -0.85 -8.47 10.54
C ASP A 44 -1.61 -9.25 9.47
N GLN A 45 -1.28 -9.05 8.20
CA GLN A 45 -2.01 -9.69 7.09
C GLN A 45 -1.71 -11.20 6.94
N ILE A 46 -0.76 -11.76 7.70
CA ILE A 46 -0.51 -13.21 7.78
C ILE A 46 -1.46 -13.86 8.80
N ASN A 47 -1.96 -13.10 9.77
CA ASN A 47 -3.03 -13.56 10.65
C ASN A 47 -4.27 -13.91 9.81
N ALA A 48 -4.78 -15.14 9.94
CA ALA A 48 -5.89 -15.62 9.14
C ALA A 48 -7.17 -14.75 9.32
N GLU A 49 -7.43 -14.26 10.53
CA GLU A 49 -8.60 -13.43 10.80
C GLU A 49 -8.51 -12.07 10.10
N VAL A 50 -7.33 -11.43 10.13
CA VAL A 50 -7.07 -10.18 9.40
C VAL A 50 -7.14 -10.42 7.89
N HIS A 51 -6.53 -11.50 7.41
CA HIS A 51 -6.56 -11.88 6.01
C HIS A 51 -7.99 -12.03 5.50
N HIS A 52 -8.84 -12.77 6.22
CA HIS A 52 -10.25 -12.93 5.85
C HIS A 52 -11.02 -11.61 5.94
N LEU A 53 -10.85 -10.85 7.03
CA LEU A 53 -11.53 -9.57 7.23
C LEU A 53 -11.28 -8.60 6.06
N LEU A 54 -10.03 -8.46 5.61
CA LEU A 54 -9.67 -7.54 4.53
C LEU A 54 -10.22 -8.02 3.17
N ARG A 55 -10.22 -9.32 2.92
CA ARG A 55 -10.75 -9.90 1.67
C ARG A 55 -12.26 -9.82 1.58
N GLU A 56 -12.96 -10.14 2.66
CA GLU A 56 -14.42 -10.00 2.72
C GLU A 56 -14.84 -8.53 2.63
N SER A 57 -14.06 -7.62 3.23
CA SER A 57 -14.31 -6.18 3.09
C SER A 57 -14.15 -5.72 1.65
N LEU A 58 -13.19 -6.27 0.90
CA LEU A 58 -13.04 -6.00 -0.53
C LEU A 58 -14.24 -6.53 -1.33
N ASP A 59 -14.72 -7.75 -1.03
CA ASP A 59 -15.89 -8.33 -1.72
C ASP A 59 -17.13 -7.45 -1.61
N VAL A 60 -17.33 -6.76 -0.48
CA VAL A 60 -18.42 -5.78 -0.33
C VAL A 60 -18.31 -4.70 -1.40
N TRP A 61 -17.13 -4.10 -1.58
CA TRP A 61 -16.94 -3.06 -2.59
C TRP A 61 -17.07 -3.58 -4.01
N LEU A 62 -16.57 -4.79 -4.28
CA LEU A 62 -16.70 -5.42 -5.60
C LEU A 62 -18.16 -5.69 -5.98
N GLN A 63 -19.08 -5.81 -5.01
CA GLN A 63 -20.52 -5.95 -5.25
C GLN A 63 -21.25 -4.61 -5.50
N HIS A 64 -20.54 -3.47 -5.39
CA HIS A 64 -21.09 -2.12 -5.51
C HIS A 64 -20.64 -1.37 -6.77
N ASP A 65 -20.34 -2.09 -7.85
CA ASP A 65 -20.01 -1.53 -9.18
C ASP A 65 -18.89 -0.48 -9.15
N ILE A 66 -17.85 -0.68 -8.33
CA ILE A 66 -16.66 0.17 -8.38
C ILE A 66 -15.86 -0.06 -9.67
N ASP A 67 -15.31 0.99 -10.26
CA ASP A 67 -14.58 0.93 -11.54
C ASP A 67 -13.06 0.74 -11.38
N GLY A 68 -12.55 0.83 -10.16
CA GLY A 68 -11.12 0.71 -9.90
C GLY A 68 -10.76 0.88 -8.43
N ILE A 69 -9.55 0.45 -8.10
CA ILE A 69 -9.04 0.43 -6.72
C ILE A 69 -7.71 1.16 -6.66
N ARG A 70 -7.63 2.16 -5.78
CA ARG A 70 -6.37 2.78 -5.35
C ARG A 70 -5.97 2.16 -4.02
N LEU A 71 -4.87 1.41 -4.00
CA LEU A 71 -4.30 0.86 -2.78
C LEU A 71 -3.39 1.86 -2.09
N ASP A 72 -3.70 2.15 -0.83
CA ASP A 72 -2.89 2.97 0.04
C ASP A 72 -1.61 2.25 0.47
N ALA A 73 -0.53 3.02 0.68
CA ALA A 73 0.69 2.56 1.34
C ALA A 73 1.22 1.18 0.86
N ILE A 74 1.19 0.88 -0.45
CA ILE A 74 1.56 -0.45 -0.99
C ILE A 74 3.02 -0.84 -0.71
N LYS A 75 3.89 0.14 -0.44
CA LYS A 75 5.26 -0.07 0.05
C LYS A 75 5.28 -0.83 1.39
N HIS A 76 4.24 -0.67 2.20
CA HIS A 76 4.18 -1.08 3.59
C HIS A 76 3.48 -2.40 3.85
N MET A 77 3.07 -3.10 2.79
CA MET A 77 2.49 -4.43 2.90
C MET A 77 3.35 -5.44 2.15
N THR A 78 3.22 -6.72 2.49
CA THR A 78 3.95 -7.75 1.74
C THR A 78 3.42 -7.85 0.31
N ARG A 79 4.32 -8.06 -0.67
CA ARG A 79 3.90 -8.24 -2.07
C ARG A 79 3.01 -9.46 -2.25
N GLY A 80 3.35 -10.56 -1.58
CA GLY A 80 2.59 -11.81 -1.71
C GLY A 80 1.12 -11.63 -1.31
N TRP A 81 0.87 -10.98 -0.17
CA TRP A 81 -0.50 -10.68 0.26
C TRP A 81 -1.21 -9.74 -0.73
N GLN A 82 -0.54 -8.68 -1.19
CA GLN A 82 -1.11 -7.75 -2.17
C GLN A 82 -1.42 -8.41 -3.52
N THR A 83 -0.55 -9.29 -4.03
CA THR A 83 -0.82 -10.07 -5.23
C THR A 83 -2.04 -10.96 -5.04
N SER A 84 -2.20 -11.61 -3.88
CA SER A 84 -3.40 -12.40 -3.61
C SER A 84 -4.69 -11.57 -3.59
N LEU A 85 -4.61 -10.29 -3.23
CA LEU A 85 -5.73 -9.35 -3.26
C LEU A 85 -6.05 -8.96 -4.71
N VAL A 86 -5.05 -8.68 -5.53
CA VAL A 86 -5.27 -8.44 -6.98
C VAL A 86 -5.84 -9.67 -7.68
N ASP A 87 -5.38 -10.87 -7.33
CA ASP A 87 -5.93 -12.12 -7.87
C ASP A 87 -7.42 -12.27 -7.55
N GLN A 88 -7.87 -11.81 -6.38
CA GLN A 88 -9.29 -11.75 -6.01
C GLN A 88 -10.06 -10.80 -6.93
N VAL A 89 -9.55 -9.58 -7.13
CA VAL A 89 -10.16 -8.57 -8.01
C VAL A 89 -10.27 -9.11 -9.44
N ASN A 90 -9.19 -9.70 -9.96
CA ASN A 90 -9.15 -10.24 -11.31
C ASN A 90 -10.03 -11.49 -11.50
N SER A 91 -10.34 -12.20 -10.41
CA SER A 91 -11.24 -13.36 -10.41
C SER A 91 -12.70 -12.98 -10.18
N SER A 92 -12.99 -11.71 -9.87
CA SER A 92 -14.36 -11.22 -9.71
C SER A 92 -15.08 -11.14 -11.08
N PRO A 93 -16.43 -11.08 -11.10
CA PRO A 93 -17.19 -10.95 -12.35
C PRO A 93 -16.82 -9.72 -13.19
N THR A 94 -16.29 -8.67 -12.55
CA THR A 94 -15.88 -7.41 -13.18
C THR A 94 -14.45 -7.06 -12.77
N PRO A 95 -13.43 -7.67 -13.41
CA PRO A 95 -12.04 -7.27 -13.21
C PRO A 95 -11.85 -5.78 -13.49
N MET A 96 -11.09 -5.10 -12.66
CA MET A 96 -10.96 -3.64 -12.71
C MET A 96 -9.52 -3.18 -12.54
N PHE A 97 -9.28 -1.91 -12.86
CA PHE A 97 -7.94 -1.32 -12.76
C PHE A 97 -7.52 -1.14 -11.30
N VAL A 98 -6.36 -1.68 -10.94
CA VAL A 98 -5.76 -1.54 -9.61
C VAL A 98 -4.44 -0.79 -9.73
N PHE A 99 -4.29 0.27 -8.93
CA PHE A 99 -3.05 1.02 -8.82
C PHE A 99 -2.75 1.39 -7.37
N GLY A 100 -1.49 1.65 -7.04
CA GLY A 100 -1.08 1.87 -5.66
C GLY A 100 -0.08 3.00 -5.47
N GLU A 101 -0.04 3.50 -4.23
CA GLU A 101 0.94 4.48 -3.80
C GLU A 101 2.22 3.85 -3.27
N TRP A 102 3.28 3.90 -4.07
CA TRP A 102 4.64 3.73 -3.58
C TRP A 102 5.36 5.07 -3.67
N TYR A 103 5.38 5.84 -2.58
CA TYR A 103 6.06 7.13 -2.58
C TYR A 103 7.57 6.97 -2.79
N MET A 104 8.10 7.63 -3.82
CA MET A 104 9.52 7.56 -4.19
C MET A 104 10.29 8.83 -3.84
N GLY A 105 9.63 9.97 -3.65
CA GLY A 105 10.25 11.24 -3.30
C GLY A 105 11.11 11.85 -4.41
N ASN A 106 12.21 11.18 -4.78
CA ASN A 106 13.17 11.63 -5.78
C ASN A 106 13.80 10.45 -6.56
N PHE A 107 14.55 10.75 -7.62
CA PHE A 107 15.15 9.76 -8.52
C PHE A 107 16.24 8.90 -7.87
N ASP A 108 16.87 9.38 -6.80
CA ASP A 108 17.94 8.70 -6.06
C ASP A 108 17.43 7.78 -4.94
N ASN A 109 16.12 7.54 -4.86
CA ASN A 109 15.54 6.68 -3.84
C ASN A 109 16.16 5.27 -3.87
N PRO A 110 16.73 4.78 -2.75
CA PRO A 110 17.42 3.49 -2.71
C PRO A 110 16.50 2.28 -2.95
N LEU A 111 15.18 2.48 -2.89
CA LEU A 111 14.17 1.46 -3.15
C LEU A 111 13.63 1.48 -4.59
N LEU A 112 14.11 2.36 -5.48
CA LEU A 112 13.64 2.45 -6.87
C LEU A 112 13.56 1.09 -7.56
N ASN A 113 14.65 0.33 -7.55
CA ASN A 113 14.69 -1.00 -8.18
C ASN A 113 13.72 -2.00 -7.54
N LYS A 114 13.39 -1.84 -6.25
CA LYS A 114 12.41 -2.68 -5.56
C LYS A 114 10.99 -2.28 -5.94
N ALA A 115 10.69 -0.98 -6.05
CA ALA A 115 9.41 -0.47 -6.50
C ALA A 115 9.11 -0.93 -7.95
N LEU A 116 10.08 -0.79 -8.86
CA LEU A 116 9.96 -1.27 -10.24
C LEU A 116 9.68 -2.78 -10.31
N ARG A 117 10.39 -3.59 -9.51
CA ARG A 117 10.10 -5.03 -9.40
C ARG A 117 8.75 -5.35 -8.77
N PHE A 118 8.27 -4.51 -7.87
CA PHE A 118 6.95 -4.67 -7.28
C PHE A 118 5.88 -4.46 -8.35
N PHE A 119 5.92 -3.34 -9.06
CA PHE A 119 4.92 -3.02 -10.10
C PHE A 119 4.94 -4.01 -11.28
N SER A 120 6.11 -4.52 -11.67
CA SER A 120 6.19 -5.51 -12.75
C SER A 120 5.71 -6.91 -12.38
N GLN A 121 5.51 -7.22 -11.09
CA GLN A 121 5.21 -8.58 -10.62
C GLN A 121 3.97 -8.69 -9.74
N SER A 122 3.38 -7.57 -9.30
CA SER A 122 2.28 -7.58 -8.33
C SER A 122 0.89 -7.61 -8.98
N GLY A 123 0.78 -7.23 -10.25
CA GLY A 123 -0.50 -6.93 -10.89
C GLY A 123 -1.08 -5.55 -10.50
N ILE A 124 -0.34 -4.75 -9.73
CA ILE A 124 -0.72 -3.40 -9.30
C ILE A 124 0.03 -2.39 -10.17
N SER A 125 -0.69 -1.42 -10.73
CA SER A 125 -0.10 -0.28 -11.44
C SER A 125 0.39 0.82 -10.47
N GLN A 126 1.18 1.77 -10.95
CA GLN A 126 1.78 2.79 -10.08
C GLN A 126 1.11 4.16 -10.18
N LEU A 127 1.05 4.89 -9.06
CA LEU A 127 1.16 6.34 -9.11
C LEU A 127 2.58 6.71 -9.54
N ASP A 128 2.72 7.38 -10.69
CA ASP A 128 4.02 7.70 -11.26
C ASP A 128 4.64 8.95 -10.60
N PHE A 129 5.30 8.72 -9.46
CA PHE A 129 5.97 9.77 -8.70
C PHE A 129 7.20 10.34 -9.42
N LEU A 130 7.88 9.56 -10.28
CA LEU A 130 9.05 10.04 -11.01
C LEU A 130 8.64 10.98 -12.13
N LEU A 131 7.55 10.66 -12.85
CA LEU A 131 6.95 11.60 -13.79
C LEU A 131 6.47 12.86 -13.07
N ASN A 132 5.79 12.72 -11.93
CA ASN A 132 5.36 13.87 -11.13
C ASN A 132 6.56 14.76 -10.75
N ARG A 133 7.67 14.16 -10.31
CA ARG A 133 8.90 14.88 -9.99
C ARG A 133 9.49 15.59 -11.20
N ALA A 134 9.65 14.90 -12.33
CA ALA A 134 10.17 15.48 -13.57
C ALA A 134 9.35 16.69 -14.03
N LEU A 135 8.02 16.60 -13.98
CA LEU A 135 7.12 17.70 -14.34
C LEU A 135 7.27 18.88 -13.38
N ARG A 136 7.38 18.63 -12.07
CA ARG A 136 7.61 19.70 -11.08
C ARG A 136 8.97 20.36 -11.27
N ASP A 137 10.03 19.59 -11.53
CA ASP A 137 11.35 20.16 -11.78
C ASP A 137 11.34 21.03 -13.04
N ALA A 138 10.79 20.53 -14.15
CA ALA A 138 10.73 21.26 -15.42
C ALA A 138 9.87 22.52 -15.37
N PHE A 139 8.68 22.45 -14.77
CA PHE A 139 7.67 23.49 -14.91
C PHE A 139 7.38 24.29 -13.63
N LEU A 140 7.66 23.74 -12.44
CA LEU A 140 7.36 24.42 -11.17
C LEU A 140 8.61 25.06 -10.55
N TYR A 141 9.72 24.32 -10.45
CA TYR A 141 10.90 24.78 -9.71
C TYR A 141 11.91 25.57 -10.57
N THR A 142 11.99 25.28 -11.87
CA THR A 142 12.89 26.01 -12.79
C THR A 142 12.46 27.46 -12.99
N ILE A 143 11.16 27.77 -12.89
CA ILE A 143 10.62 29.14 -13.08
C ILE A 143 10.92 30.06 -11.88
N ILE A 144 11.14 29.52 -10.68
CA ILE A 144 11.38 30.33 -9.47
C ILE A 144 12.83 30.82 -9.40
N HIS A 145 13.78 30.10 -10.01
CA HIS A 145 15.21 30.50 -10.01
C HIS A 145 15.57 31.51 -11.10
N SER A 146 14.69 31.77 -12.08
CA SER A 146 14.89 32.80 -13.10
C SER A 146 14.24 34.15 -12.75
N MET A 147 13.67 34.28 -11.55
CA MET A 147 13.02 35.51 -11.04
C MET A 147 13.77 36.20 -9.89
N ASN A 148 15.03 35.83 -9.63
CA ASN A 148 15.95 36.53 -8.71
C ASN A 148 17.18 37.05 -9.44
#